data_AF-A0A961QRF6-F1
#
_entry.id   AF-A0A961QRF6-F1
#
_cell.length_a   1.000
_cell.length_b   1.000
_cell.length_c   1.000
_cell.angle_alpha   90.00
_cell.angle_beta   90.00
_cell.angle_gamma   90.00
#
_symmetry.space_group_name_H-M   'P 1'
#
loop_
_entity.id
_entity.type
_entity.pdbx_description
1 polymer ?
#
loop_
_entity_poly.entity_id
_entity_poly.type
_entity_poly.pdbx_seq_one_letter_code
_entity_poly.pdbx_strand_id
1 'polypeptide(L)' 'MRQTWRWFGPRDLVSIDDMLQAGVEGVVSALHHLPTGAAWSPEEIARRQAEIGRRADGR' A
#
# COMPACT_ATOMS: atom_id res chain seq x y z
N MET A 1 -14.51 7.70 12.81
CA MET A 1 -13.24 8.11 12.14
C MET A 1 -12.54 6.83 11.70
N ARG A 2 -11.89 6.81 10.52
CA ARG A 2 -11.16 5.63 10.04
C ARG A 2 -9.65 5.88 10.17
N GLN A 3 -8.94 5.06 10.95
CA GLN A 3 -7.49 5.27 11.16
C GLN A 3 -6.74 4.79 9.92
N THR A 4 -6.03 5.70 9.26
CA THR A 4 -5.33 5.37 8.00
C THR A 4 -3.84 5.64 8.08
N TRP A 5 -3.06 4.84 7.35
CA TRP A 5 -1.61 4.97 7.26
C TRP A 5 -1.17 5.27 5.84
N ARG A 6 -0.20 6.19 5.70
CA ARG A 6 0.42 6.46 4.40
C ARG A 6 1.57 5.48 4.19
N TRP A 7 1.47 4.63 3.18
CA TRP A 7 2.48 3.63 2.84
C TRP A 7 3.03 3.85 1.43
N PHE A 8 4.35 3.88 1.28
CA PHE A 8 5.01 4.31 0.04
C PHE A 8 5.25 3.19 -0.98
N GLY A 9 4.91 1.95 -0.66
CA GLY A 9 5.16 0.80 -1.55
C GLY A 9 6.17 -0.17 -0.96
N PRO A 10 6.59 -1.19 -1.73
CA PRO A 10 7.46 -2.27 -1.25
C PRO A 10 8.84 -1.86 -0.72
N ARG A 11 9.23 -0.60 -0.90
CA ARG A 11 10.49 -0.02 -0.38
C ARG A 11 10.32 0.80 0.89
N ASP A 12 9.09 0.93 1.38
CA ASP A 12 8.83 1.50 2.69
C ASP A 12 9.44 0.59 3.77
N LEU A 13 10.04 1.20 4.80
CA LEU A 13 10.62 0.45 5.91
C LEU A 13 9.55 -0.12 6.83
N VAL A 14 8.35 0.49 6.81
CA VAL A 14 7.19 0.01 7.57
C VAL A 14 6.48 -1.07 6.76
N SER A 15 6.39 -2.27 7.31
CA SER A 15 5.69 -3.39 6.71
C SER A 15 4.17 -3.31 6.91
N ILE A 16 3.42 -4.16 6.20
CA ILE A 16 1.97 -4.29 6.41
C ILE A 16 1.65 -4.75 7.84
N ASP A 17 2.45 -5.67 8.37
CA ASP A 17 2.30 -6.17 9.74
C ASP A 17 2.53 -5.08 10.80
N ASP A 18 3.50 -4.19 10.60
CA ASP A 18 3.74 -3.04 11.48
C ASP A 18 2.53 -2.10 11.52
N MET A 19 1.94 -1.80 10.35
CA MET A 19 0.74 -0.96 10.27
C MET A 19 -0.45 -1.61 10.99
N LEU A 20 -0.63 -2.93 10.85
CA LEU A 20 -1.69 -3.65 11.53
C LEU A 20 -1.52 -3.65 13.05
N GLN A 21 -0.29 -3.80 13.54
CA GLN A 21 0.01 -3.70 14.98
C GLN A 21 -0.29 -2.29 15.54
N ALA A 22 -0.13 -1.24 14.72
CA ALA A 22 -0.50 0.12 15.08
C ALA A 22 -2.03 0.40 15.09
N GLY A 23 -2.87 -0.59 14.77
CA GLY A 23 -4.33 -0.43 14.75
C GLY A 23 -4.87 0.28 13.51
N VAL A 24 -4.13 0.25 12.41
CA VAL A 24 -4.54 0.87 11.14
C VAL A 24 -5.71 0.12 10.52
N GLU A 25 -6.74 0.86 10.12
CA GLU A 25 -7.97 0.34 9.49
C GLU A 25 -7.97 0.51 7.96
N GLY A 26 -7.01 1.26 7.41
CA GLY A 26 -6.85 1.41 5.97
C GLY A 26 -5.52 2.04 5.56
N VAL A 27 -5.12 1.81 4.31
CA VAL A 27 -3.86 2.32 3.77
C VAL A 27 -4.12 3.31 2.65
N VAL A 28 -3.37 4.42 2.65
CA VAL A 28 -3.31 5.41 1.58
C VAL A 28 -1.95 5.28 0.90
N SER A 29 -1.94 5.08 -0.41
CA SER A 29 -0.70 4.82 -1.17
C SER A 29 -0.75 5.44 -2.58
N ALA A 30 0.38 5.42 -3.28
CA ALA A 30 0.51 5.90 -4.65
C ALA A 30 1.52 5.08 -5.48
N LEU A 31 1.43 5.16 -6.80
CA LEU A 31 2.33 4.46 -7.73
C LEU A 31 3.60 5.28 -8.03
N HIS A 32 4.50 5.37 -7.05
CA HIS A 32 5.69 6.23 -7.09
C HIS A 32 6.71 5.90 -8.19
N HIS A 33 6.66 4.68 -8.75
CA HIS A 33 7.54 4.28 -9.85
C HIS A 33 7.07 4.78 -11.22
N LEU A 34 5.84 5.30 -11.32
CA LEU A 34 5.33 5.86 -12.56
C LEU A 34 5.74 7.35 -12.69
N PRO A 35 6.14 7.80 -13.88
CA PRO A 35 6.43 9.21 -14.12
C PRO A 35 5.23 10.12 -13.88
N THR A 36 5.49 11.38 -13.52
CA THR A 36 4.45 12.41 -13.44
C THR A 36 3.71 12.56 -14.76
N GLY A 37 2.38 12.57 -14.71
CA GLY A 37 1.52 12.68 -15.89
C GLY A 37 1.23 11.34 -16.61
N ALA A 38 1.88 10.24 -16.20
CA ALA A 38 1.52 8.91 -16.71
C ALA A 38 0.15 8.47 -16.18
N ALA A 39 -0.69 7.94 -17.07
CA ALA A 39 -1.95 7.35 -16.68
C ALA A 39 -1.72 6.06 -15.86
N TRP A 40 -2.49 5.89 -14.78
CA TRP A 40 -2.43 4.67 -13.98
C TRP A 40 -3.32 3.60 -14.62
N SER A 41 -2.73 2.46 -15.00
CA SER A 41 -3.52 1.35 -15.52
C SER A 41 -4.30 0.66 -14.39
N PRO A 42 -5.47 0.07 -14.68
CA PRO A 42 -6.20 -0.74 -13.70
C PRO A 42 -5.34 -1.87 -13.11
N GLU A 43 -4.47 -2.48 -13.91
CA GLU A 43 -3.56 -3.55 -13.49
C GLU A 43 -2.54 -3.07 -12.45
N GLU A 44 -1.94 -1.90 -12.64
CA GLU A 44 -0.98 -1.32 -11.70
C GLU A 44 -1.64 -0.94 -10.37
N ILE A 45 -2.87 -0.43 -10.42
CA ILE A 45 -3.68 -0.15 -9.23
C ILE A 45 -4.00 -1.45 -8.49
N ALA A 46 -4.46 -2.47 -9.21
CA ALA A 46 -4.79 -3.78 -8.63
C ALA A 46 -3.56 -4.44 -8.01
N ARG A 47 -2.38 -4.35 -8.65
CA ARG A 47 -1.13 -4.85 -8.08
C ARG A 47 -0.81 -4.17 -6.74
N ARG A 48 -0.92 -2.85 -6.66
CA ARG A 48 -0.69 -2.12 -5.39
C ARG A 48 -1.71 -2.50 -4.31
N GLN A 49 -2.98 -2.71 -4.68
CA GLN A 49 -3.98 -3.18 -3.74
C GLN A 49 -3.66 -4.59 -3.23
N ALA A 50 -3.18 -5.48 -4.08
CA ALA A 50 -2.75 -6.83 -3.71
C ALA A 50 -1.49 -6.81 -2.80
N GLU A 51 -0.53 -5.92 -3.08
CA GLU A 51 0.64 -5.70 -2.21
C GLU A 51 0.22 -5.25 -0.80
N ILE A 52 -0.74 -4.33 -0.70
CA ILE A 52 -1.26 -3.83 0.59
C ILE A 52 -2.11 -4.87 1.31
N GLY A 53 -2.87 -5.67 0.57
CA GLY A 53 -3.81 -6.65 1.11
C GLY A 53 -3.16 -7.94 1.61
N ARG A 54 -1.83 -8.07 1.54
CA ARG A 54 -1.11 -9.29 1.87
C ARG A 54 -0.14 -9.07 3.02
N ARG A 55 -0.20 -9.95 4.03
CA ARG A 55 0.73 -9.98 5.16
C ARG A 55 2.01 -10.75 4.81
N ALA A 56 3.04 -10.64 5.65
CA ALA A 56 4.29 -11.37 5.45
C ALA A 56 4.11 -12.91 5.49
N ASP A 57 3.10 -13.41 6.21
CA ASP A 57 2.76 -14.84 6.26
C ASP A 57 1.98 -15.33 5.02
N GLY A 58 1.73 -14.44 4.06
CA GLY A 58 1.06 -14.72 2.81
C GLY A 58 -0.47 -14.75 2.89
N ARG A 59 -1.05 -14.43 4.05
CA ARG A 59 -2.50 -14.29 4.26
C ARG A 59 -3.03 -12.90 3.92
#